data_AF-A0A444GF05-F1
#
_entry.id   AF-A0A444GF05-F1
#
_cell.length_a   1.000
_cell.length_b   1.000
_cell.length_c   1.000
_cell.angle_alpha   90.00
_cell.angle_beta   90.00
_cell.angle_gamma   90.00
#
_symmetry.space_group_name_H-M   'P 1'
#
loop_
_entity.id
_entity.type
_entity.pdbx_description
1 polymer ?
#
loop_
_entity_poly.entity_id
_entity_poly.type
_entity_poly.pdbx_seq_one_letter_code
_entity_poly.pdbx_strand_id
1 'polypeptide(L)'
;MRFTEITAAIEENSVIIGERNRVAAEELRRAIDRGHQRIAVLYGGGHMPDLGRRLREEFDMVPSHVQWITAWSIKNKKLNSQSLPFLKALAKLLGWPLNRYQTLALLIFSSFLALDLWFWELFVRTAINLASSAASEVGLPTNIM
;
A
#
# COMPACT_ATOMS: atom_id res chain seq x y z
N MET A 1 9.33 3.15 25.81
CA MET A 1 8.33 2.80 26.86
C MET A 1 7.33 3.90 27.20
N ARG A 2 7.57 5.20 26.93
CA ARG A 2 6.64 6.28 27.34
C ARG A 2 5.39 6.51 26.47
N PHE A 3 5.35 6.06 25.21
CA PHE A 3 4.20 6.31 24.34
C PHE A 3 3.04 5.33 24.56
N THR A 4 3.34 4.10 24.98
CA THR A 4 2.34 3.07 25.28
C THR A 4 1.54 3.35 26.55
N GLU A 5 2.14 4.02 27.53
CA GLU A 5 1.46 4.41 28.78
C GLU A 5 0.44 5.53 28.55
N ILE A 6 0.76 6.49 27.68
CA ILE A 6 -0.13 7.62 27.38
C ILE A 6 -1.35 7.16 26.59
N THR A 7 -1.19 6.21 25.65
CA THR A 7 -2.35 5.63 24.94
C THR A 7 -3.23 4.78 25.85
N ALA A 8 -2.64 4.04 26.81
CA ALA A 8 -3.39 3.26 27.79
C ALA A 8 -4.18 4.16 28.76
N ALA A 9 -3.60 5.29 29.19
CA ALA A 9 -4.27 6.24 30.08
C ALA A 9 -5.39 7.04 29.37
N ILE A 10 -5.29 7.26 28.06
CA ILE A 10 -6.35 7.91 27.27
C ILE A 10 -7.52 6.94 27.00
N GLU A 11 -7.26 5.63 26.89
CA GLU A 11 -8.32 4.61 26.78
C GLU A 11 -9.11 4.40 28.08
N GLU A 12 -8.52 4.63 29.26
CA GLU A 12 -9.19 4.49 30.57
C GLU A 12 -10.36 5.47 30.76
N ASN A 13 -10.39 6.60 30.03
CA ASN A 13 -11.41 7.65 30.19
C ASN A 13 -12.67 7.44 29.34
N SER A 14 -12.77 6.34 28.58
CA SER A 14 -14.01 5.95 27.94
C SER A 14 -14.80 5.02 28.85
N VAL A 15 -15.88 5.56 29.42
CA VAL A 15 -16.89 4.94 30.32
C VAL A 15 -17.45 3.59 29.81
N ILE A 16 -17.11 3.16 28.59
CA ILE A 16 -17.60 1.94 27.94
C ILE A 16 -16.58 0.77 28.00
N ILE A 17 -15.29 1.00 28.28
CA ILE A 17 -14.27 -0.07 28.26
C ILE A 17 -14.08 -0.72 29.65
N GLY A 18 -14.09 0.07 30.74
CA GLY A 18 -13.92 -0.46 32.10
C GLY A 18 -15.00 -1.47 32.52
N GLU A 19 -16.23 -1.29 32.05
CA GLU A 19 -17.36 -2.14 32.42
C GLU A 19 -17.32 -3.52 31.73
N ARG A 20 -16.74 -3.61 30.52
CA ARG A 20 -16.65 -4.89 29.78
C ARG A 20 -15.62 -5.83 30.38
N ASN A 21 -14.52 -5.29 30.93
CA ASN A 21 -13.51 -6.10 31.60
C ASN A 21 -14.00 -6.61 32.96
N ARG A 22 -14.82 -5.82 33.66
CA ARG A 22 -15.48 -6.26 34.90
C ARG A 22 -16.34 -7.51 34.67
N VAL A 23 -17.15 -7.52 33.61
CA VAL A 23 -17.99 -8.69 33.28
C VAL A 23 -17.14 -9.92 32.96
N ALA A 24 -16.03 -9.76 32.22
CA ALA A 24 -15.14 -10.88 31.91
C ALA A 24 -14.47 -11.46 33.18
N ALA A 25 -14.04 -10.60 34.10
CA ALA A 25 -13.48 -11.02 35.39
C ALA A 25 -14.54 -11.69 36.27
N GLU A 26 -15.77 -11.18 36.30
CA GLU A 26 -16.87 -11.79 37.06
C GLU A 26 -17.25 -13.18 36.55
N GLU A 27 -17.31 -13.37 35.23
CA GLU A 27 -17.57 -14.69 34.65
C GLU A 27 -16.42 -15.66 34.90
N LEU A 28 -15.17 -15.18 34.88
CA LEU A 28 -14.01 -15.97 35.30
C LEU A 28 -14.14 -16.41 36.76
N ARG A 29 -14.48 -15.49 37.67
CA ARG A 29 -14.69 -15.80 39.08
C ARG A 29 -15.81 -16.82 39.29
N ARG A 30 -16.96 -16.62 38.63
CA ARG A 30 -18.07 -17.59 38.65
C ARG A 30 -17.66 -18.97 38.17
N ALA A 31 -16.80 -19.05 37.15
CA ALA A 31 -16.31 -20.34 36.66
C ALA A 31 -15.36 -21.01 37.66
N ILE A 32 -14.49 -20.26 38.33
CA ILE A 32 -13.61 -20.75 39.39
C ILE A 32 -14.44 -21.23 40.59
N ASP A 33 -15.43 -20.44 41.03
CA ASP A 33 -16.31 -20.75 42.16
C ASP A 33 -17.15 -22.02 41.89
N ARG A 34 -17.47 -22.31 40.62
CA ARG A 34 -18.11 -23.57 40.18
C ARG A 34 -17.16 -24.78 40.16
N GLY A 35 -15.89 -24.60 40.51
CA GLY A 35 -14.88 -25.66 40.58
C GLY A 35 -14.19 -25.98 39.25
N HIS A 36 -14.32 -25.12 38.23
CA HIS A 36 -13.62 -25.34 36.96
C HIS A 36 -12.13 -25.01 37.09
N GLN A 37 -11.28 -25.99 36.79
CA GLN A 37 -9.81 -25.83 36.87
C GLN A 37 -9.15 -25.44 35.54
N ARG A 38 -9.87 -25.56 34.43
CA ARG A 38 -9.37 -25.27 33.07
C ARG A 38 -10.34 -24.31 32.38
N ILE A 39 -9.96 -23.03 32.33
CA ILE A 39 -10.79 -21.95 31.79
C ILE A 39 -10.01 -21.27 30.68
N ALA A 40 -10.64 -21.11 29.51
CA ALA A 40 -10.07 -20.38 28.38
C ALA A 40 -10.85 -19.07 28.20
N VAL A 41 -10.14 -17.94 28.26
CA VAL A 41 -10.71 -16.60 28.03
C VAL A 41 -10.25 -16.11 26.66
N LEU A 42 -11.18 -15.95 25.72
CA LEU A 42 -10.91 -15.37 24.40
C LEU A 42 -11.18 -13.87 24.45
N TYR A 43 -10.13 -13.06 24.26
CA TYR A 43 -10.21 -11.62 24.48
C TYR A 43 -9.43 -10.84 23.40
N GLY A 44 -9.91 -9.64 23.04
CA GLY A 44 -9.30 -8.79 22.00
C GLY A 44 -7.98 -8.15 22.44
N GLY A 45 -6.97 -8.14 21.56
CA GLY A 45 -5.59 -7.76 21.90
C GLY A 45 -5.39 -6.35 22.48
N GLY A 46 -6.31 -5.41 22.20
CA GLY A 46 -6.24 -4.04 22.72
C GLY A 46 -6.33 -3.94 24.25
N HIS A 47 -7.00 -4.87 24.92
CA HIS A 47 -7.20 -4.80 26.39
C HIS A 47 -6.58 -5.98 27.16
N MET A 48 -5.64 -6.69 26.54
CA MET A 48 -4.86 -7.74 27.20
C MET A 48 -4.01 -7.25 28.39
N PRO A 49 -3.43 -6.03 28.40
CA PRO A 49 -2.70 -5.53 29.56
C PRO A 49 -3.56 -5.36 30.82
N ASP A 50 -4.79 -4.86 30.68
CA ASP A 50 -5.72 -4.68 31.81
C ASP A 50 -6.20 -6.04 32.35
N LEU A 51 -6.60 -6.95 31.47
CA LEU A 51 -6.98 -8.31 31.86
C LEU A 51 -5.82 -9.02 32.58
N GLY A 52 -4.59 -8.89 32.06
CA GLY A 52 -3.39 -9.45 32.69
C GLY A 52 -3.06 -8.85 34.05
N ARG A 53 -3.41 -7.58 34.30
CA ARG A 53 -3.29 -6.94 35.62
C ARG A 53 -4.30 -7.54 36.61
N ARG A 54 -5.58 -7.61 36.22
CA ARG A 54 -6.66 -8.17 37.04
C ARG A 54 -6.45 -9.63 37.40
N LEU A 55 -5.96 -10.46 36.46
CA LEU A 55 -5.62 -11.86 36.74
C LEU A 55 -4.58 -12.00 37.85
N ARG A 56 -3.61 -11.08 37.94
CA ARG A 56 -2.59 -11.09 39.00
C ARG A 56 -3.11 -10.54 40.31
N GLU A 57 -3.81 -9.41 40.27
CA GLU A 57 -4.23 -8.68 41.48
C GLU A 57 -5.49 -9.26 42.14
N GLU A 58 -6.46 -9.74 41.36
CA GLU A 58 -7.75 -10.23 41.86
C GLU A 58 -7.80 -11.76 42.04
N PHE A 59 -6.96 -12.51 41.32
CA PHE A 59 -6.98 -13.98 41.29
C PHE A 59 -5.64 -14.64 41.68
N ASP A 60 -4.63 -13.85 42.04
CA ASP A 60 -3.26 -14.32 42.36
C ASP A 60 -2.66 -15.25 41.28
N MET A 61 -3.10 -15.10 40.01
CA MET A 61 -2.64 -15.96 38.92
C MET A 61 -1.32 -15.45 38.35
N VAL A 62 -0.38 -16.37 38.14
CA VAL A 62 0.90 -16.08 37.50
C VAL A 62 0.95 -16.62 36.07
N PRO A 63 1.51 -15.86 35.10
CA PRO A 63 1.64 -16.34 33.73
C PRO A 63 2.62 -17.53 33.67
N SER A 64 2.18 -18.66 33.11
CA SER A 64 3.01 -19.86 32.99
C SER A 64 3.71 -19.98 31.63
N HIS A 65 3.01 -19.66 30.54
CA HIS A 65 3.53 -19.74 29.18
C HIS A 65 2.81 -18.74 28.26
N VAL A 66 3.54 -18.15 27.31
CA VAL A 66 2.99 -17.25 26.28
C VAL A 66 3.39 -17.80 24.91
N GLN A 67 2.40 -18.11 24.08
CA GLN A 67 2.60 -18.57 22.71
C GLN A 67 1.98 -17.58 21.73
N TRP A 68 2.78 -17.10 20.78
CA TRP A 68 2.31 -16.27 19.68
C TRP A 68 1.98 -17.16 18.48
N ILE A 69 0.75 -17.06 17.98
CA ILE A 69 0.31 -17.78 16.77
C ILE A 69 0.27 -16.78 15.63
N THR A 70 0.91 -17.12 14.51
CA THR A 70 0.84 -16.30 13.30
C THR A 70 -0.59 -16.34 12.77
N ALA A 71 -1.31 -15.22 12.86
CA ALA A 71 -2.65 -15.12 12.30
C ALA A 71 -2.59 -15.32 10.78
N TRP A 72 -1.90 -14.42 10.07
CA TRP A 72 -1.73 -14.48 8.61
C TRP A 72 -0.25 -14.42 8.22
N SER A 73 0.14 -15.26 7.25
CA SER A 73 1.49 -15.25 6.66
C SER A 73 1.40 -14.82 5.20
N ILE A 74 1.65 -13.54 4.92
CA ILE A 74 1.70 -13.03 3.55
C ILE A 74 3.06 -13.39 2.95
N LYS A 75 3.10 -14.44 2.14
CA LYS A 75 4.29 -14.81 1.37
C LYS A 75 4.27 -14.02 0.06
N ASN A 76 5.28 -13.18 -0.15
CA ASN A 76 5.46 -12.54 -1.45
C ASN A 76 5.80 -13.63 -2.47
N LYS A 77 4.81 -14.02 -3.28
CA LYS A 77 5.06 -14.89 -4.42
C LYS A 77 6.01 -14.12 -5.32
N LYS A 78 7.25 -14.59 -5.48
CA LYS A 78 8.12 -14.11 -6.57
C LYS A 78 7.36 -14.44 -7.85
N LEU A 79 6.55 -13.50 -8.31
CA LEU A 79 5.91 -13.59 -9.61
C LEU A 79 7.09 -13.71 -10.56
N ASN A 80 7.20 -14.87 -11.21
CA ASN A 80 8.07 -15.07 -12.34
C ASN A 80 7.49 -14.18 -13.45
N SER A 81 7.69 -12.88 -13.30
CA SER A 81 7.39 -11.87 -14.27
C SER A 81 8.18 -12.29 -15.48
N GLN A 82 7.50 -12.87 -16.46
CA GLN A 82 8.02 -13.12 -17.80
C GLN A 82 8.33 -11.75 -18.42
N SER A 83 9.44 -11.16 -17.96
CA SER A 83 10.03 -9.98 -18.58
C SER A 83 10.49 -10.40 -19.96
N LEU A 84 10.21 -9.58 -20.97
CA LEU A 84 10.75 -9.73 -22.32
C LEU A 84 12.26 -10.01 -22.21
N PRO A 85 12.72 -11.25 -22.48
CA PRO A 85 14.08 -11.67 -22.14
C PRO A 85 15.12 -10.86 -22.92
N PHE A 86 14.73 -10.40 -24.12
CA PHE A 86 15.53 -9.51 -24.96
C PHE A 86 15.86 -8.17 -24.28
N LEU A 87 14.87 -7.48 -23.70
CA LEU A 87 15.11 -6.19 -23.03
C LEU A 87 16.03 -6.33 -21.83
N LYS A 88 15.92 -7.45 -21.11
CA LYS A 88 16.79 -7.75 -19.97
C LYS A 88 18.23 -8.06 -20.41
N ALA A 89 18.40 -8.77 -21.53
CA ALA A 89 19.70 -9.04 -22.12
C ALA A 89 20.37 -7.74 -22.61
N LEU A 90 19.62 -6.88 -23.29
CA LEU A 90 20.10 -5.58 -23.78
C LEU A 90 20.49 -4.66 -22.62
N ALA A 91 19.66 -4.56 -21.59
CA ALA A 91 19.95 -3.78 -20.39
C ALA A 91 21.22 -4.28 -19.68
N LYS A 92 21.45 -5.60 -19.64
CA LYS A 92 22.64 -6.18 -19.02
C LYS A 92 23.91 -5.91 -19.83
N LEU A 93 23.83 -5.99 -21.16
CA LEU A 93 24.95 -5.71 -22.06
C LEU A 93 25.37 -4.23 -21.99
N LEU A 94 24.38 -3.33 -21.95
CA LEU A 94 24.60 -1.88 -21.91
C LEU A 94 24.90 -1.33 -20.51
N GLY A 95 24.92 -2.17 -19.48
CA GLY A 95 25.11 -1.70 -18.09
C GLY A 95 24.04 -0.70 -17.65
N TRP A 96 22.79 -0.90 -18.10
CA TRP A 96 21.73 0.10 -18.00
C TRP A 96 21.37 0.38 -16.53
N PRO A 97 21.50 1.64 -16.05
CA PRO A 97 21.37 1.96 -14.62
C PRO A 97 19.91 2.12 -14.15
N LEU A 98 18.95 2.18 -15.08
CA LEU A 98 17.55 2.48 -14.76
C LEU A 98 16.76 1.23 -14.37
N ASN A 99 15.85 1.40 -13.42
CA ASN A 99 14.95 0.33 -13.00
C ASN A 99 13.87 0.06 -14.06
N ARG A 100 13.13 -1.05 -13.89
CA ARG A 100 12.11 -1.49 -14.86
C ARG A 100 11.07 -0.42 -15.19
N TYR A 101 10.59 0.30 -14.17
CA TYR A 101 9.54 1.30 -14.34
C TYR A 101 10.06 2.55 -15.03
N GLN A 102 11.29 2.96 -14.73
CA GLN A 102 11.94 4.10 -15.39
C GLN A 102 12.16 3.83 -16.88
N THR A 103 12.62 2.63 -17.25
CA THR A 103 12.79 2.27 -18.67
C THR A 103 11.45 2.23 -19.41
N LEU A 104 10.40 1.71 -18.77
CA LEU A 104 9.09 1.64 -19.39
C LEU A 104 8.45 3.03 -19.53
N ALA A 105 8.61 3.90 -18.54
CA ALA A 105 8.20 5.30 -18.61
C ALA A 105 8.92 6.03 -19.75
N LEU A 106 10.23 5.80 -19.92
CA LEU A 106 11.00 6.40 -21.00
C LEU A 106 10.53 5.92 -22.37
N LEU A 107 10.23 4.62 -22.51
CA LEU A 107 9.68 4.07 -23.76
C LEU A 107 8.32 4.67 -24.12
N ILE A 108 7.41 4.79 -23.14
CA ILE A 108 6.10 5.40 -23.36
C ILE A 108 6.25 6.87 -23.75
N PHE A 109 7.05 7.63 -22.99
CA PHE A 109 7.24 9.06 -23.24
C PHE A 109 7.89 9.31 -24.60
N SER A 110 8.92 8.53 -24.94
CA SER A 110 9.57 8.57 -26.26
C SER A 110 8.60 8.23 -27.38
N SER A 111 7.74 7.23 -27.19
CA SER A 111 6.73 6.87 -28.19
C SER A 111 5.71 7.98 -28.39
N PHE A 112 5.28 8.63 -27.31
CA PHE A 112 4.32 9.72 -27.38
C PHE A 112 4.90 10.96 -28.09
N LEU A 113 6.13 11.34 -27.73
CA LEU A 113 6.87 12.41 -28.41
C LEU A 113 7.07 12.13 -29.90
N ALA A 114 7.38 10.89 -30.28
CA ALA A 114 7.54 10.53 -31.68
C ALA A 114 6.24 10.69 -32.48
N LEU A 115 5.11 10.30 -31.89
CA LEU A 115 3.78 10.48 -32.49
C LEU A 115 3.40 11.97 -32.58
N ASP A 116 3.69 12.75 -31.55
CA ASP A 116 3.44 14.19 -31.54
C ASP A 116 4.25 14.91 -32.62
N LEU A 117 5.54 14.58 -32.76
CA LEU A 117 6.40 15.14 -33.79
C LEU A 117 5.91 14.78 -35.21
N TRP A 118 5.53 13.52 -35.42
CA TRP A 118 4.95 13.04 -36.68
C TRP A 118 3.65 13.77 -37.01
N PHE A 119 2.79 13.96 -36.02
CA PHE A 119 1.54 14.70 -36.17
C PHE A 119 1.79 16.15 -36.61
N TRP A 120 2.70 16.86 -35.95
CA TRP A 120 3.06 18.22 -36.32
C TRP A 120 3.64 18.31 -37.73
N GLU A 121 4.45 17.34 -38.14
CA GLU A 121 4.98 17.29 -39.50
C GLU A 121 3.86 17.18 -40.55
N LEU A 122 2.88 16.28 -40.34
CA LEU A 122 1.73 16.15 -41.22
C LEU A 122 0.87 17.42 -41.25
N PHE A 123 0.61 18.01 -40.08
CA PHE A 123 -0.19 19.23 -39.95
C PHE A 123 0.45 20.39 -40.71
N VAL A 124 1.74 20.65 -40.50
CA VAL A 124 2.48 21.74 -41.16
C VAL A 124 2.53 21.52 -42.67
N ARG A 125 2.82 20.29 -43.13
CA ARG A 125 2.78 19.97 -44.57
C ARG A 125 1.41 20.26 -45.19
N THR A 126 0.34 19.87 -44.50
CA THR A 126 -1.03 20.09 -44.97
C THR A 126 -1.38 21.58 -44.99
N ALA A 127 -1.00 22.34 -43.96
CA ALA A 127 -1.23 23.77 -43.87
C ALA A 127 -0.49 24.55 -44.98
N ILE A 128 0.78 24.20 -45.25
CA ILE A 128 1.56 24.81 -46.34
C ILE A 128 0.91 24.51 -47.70
N ASN A 129 0.47 23.27 -47.93
CA ASN A 129 -0.21 22.90 -49.17
C ASN A 129 -1.51 23.68 -49.35
N LEU A 130 -2.32 23.82 -48.30
CA LEU A 130 -3.55 24.62 -48.35
C LEU A 130 -3.28 26.10 -48.60
N ALA A 131 -2.27 26.67 -47.94
CA ALA A 131 -1.85 28.05 -48.17
C ALA A 131 -1.35 28.28 -49.60
N SER A 132 -0.63 27.30 -50.16
CA SER A 132 -0.13 27.34 -51.54
C SER A 132 -1.28 27.29 -52.56
N SER A 133 -2.26 26.42 -52.34
CA SER A 133 -3.48 26.36 -53.16
C SER A 133 -4.29 27.66 -53.08
N ALA A 134 -4.52 28.19 -51.88
CA ALA A 134 -5.22 29.46 -51.69
C ALA A 134 -4.48 30.65 -52.33
N ALA A 135 -3.14 30.71 -52.22
CA ALA A 135 -2.34 31.73 -52.88
C ALA A 135 -2.40 31.64 -54.41
N SER A 136 -2.44 30.42 -54.96
CA SER A 136 -2.60 30.20 -56.40
C SER A 136 -3.99 30.58 -56.92
N GLU A 137 -5.03 30.41 -56.09
CA GLU A 137 -6.42 30.72 -56.41
C GLU A 137 -6.73 32.23 -56.28
N VAL A 138 -6.04 32.93 -55.36
CA VAL A 138 -6.18 34.38 -55.15
C VAL A 138 -5.35 35.22 -56.14
N GLY A 139 -4.48 34.60 -56.94
CA GLY A 139 -3.84 35.24 -58.10
C GLY A 139 -3.06 36.52 -57.74
N LEU A 140 -2.10 36.43 -56.82
CA LEU A 140 -1.09 37.49 -56.70
C LEU A 140 0.00 37.27 -57.77
N PRO A 141 0.20 38.19 -58.73
CA PRO A 141 1.28 38.10 -59.68
C PRO A 141 2.61 38.29 -58.95
N THR A 142 3.37 37.22 -58.78
CA THR A 142 4.79 37.30 -58.41
C THR A 142 5.55 37.71 -59.67
N ASN A 143 5.62 39.01 -59.91
CA ASN A 143 6.58 39.59 -60.83
C ASN A 143 7.61 40.35 -59.99
N ILE A 144 8.71 39.68 -59.65
CA ILE A 144 9.99 40.33 -59.36
C ILE A 144 11.05 39.57 -60.14
N MET A 145 11.45 40.19 -61.25
CA MET A 145 12.76 40.10 -61.87
C MET A 145 13.75 40.94 -61.05
#